data_AF-A0A8C3JY41-F1
#
_entry.id   AF-A0A8C3JY41-F1
#
_cell.length_a   1.000
_cell.length_b   1.000
_cell.length_c   1.000
_cell.angle_alpha   90.00
_cell.angle_beta   90.00
_cell.angle_gamma   90.00
#
_symmetry.space_group_name_H-M   'P 1'
#
loop_
_entity.id
_entity.type
_entity.pdbx_description
1 polymer ?
#
loop_
_entity_poly.entity_id
_entity_poly.type
_entity_poly.pdbx_seq_one_letter_code
_entity_poly.pdbx_strand_id
1 'polypeptide(L)'
;MARISLEDLDGLGEEEEEEEDEDDGGGGEEEEEEEEERGRLFAHWEAVASTHRVSLPRDMAGPILQMSRHSQTRQAVPYVTLSQQEKCEEAAFEERRYPAGKWACVTKGEPMYEQSISVSFMKLMRYICKENSVGCYLGMTVPVLNEIHLTKEGTQLEREVVTAYYLPGEFQQNPPVPMDPEIHITERAPLRVITR
;
A
#
# COMPACT_ATOMS: atom_id res chain seq x y z
N MET A 1 -13.60 15.59 0.23
CA MET A 1 -13.20 14.49 1.12
C MET A 1 -11.79 14.12 0.72
N ALA A 2 -10.82 14.25 1.63
CA ALA A 2 -9.43 13.93 1.33
C ALA A 2 -9.33 12.42 1.11
N ARG A 3 -8.70 12.00 0.01
CA ARG A 3 -8.36 10.59 -0.23
C ARG A 3 -7.03 10.39 0.47
N ILE A 4 -6.90 9.36 1.30
CA ILE A 4 -5.57 8.89 1.70
C ILE A 4 -4.90 8.41 0.42
N SER A 5 -3.92 9.17 -0.09
CA SER A 5 -3.13 8.74 -1.23
C SER A 5 -1.71 8.42 -0.77
N LEU A 6 -0.99 7.61 -1.55
CA LEU A 6 0.43 7.35 -1.31
C LEU A 6 1.28 8.63 -1.39
N GLU A 7 0.73 9.73 -1.91
CA GLU A 7 1.39 11.03 -2.00
C GLU A 7 1.49 11.71 -0.62
N ASP A 8 0.62 11.34 0.34
CA ASP A 8 0.70 11.79 1.74
C ASP A 8 1.97 11.26 2.44
N LEU A 9 2.60 10.19 1.93
CA LEU A 9 3.88 9.67 2.42
C LEU A 9 5.11 10.40 1.85
N ASP A 10 4.99 11.03 0.67
CA ASP A 10 6.13 11.65 -0.02
C ASP A 10 6.46 13.05 0.55
N GLY A 11 5.53 13.67 1.29
CA GLY A 11 5.70 15.01 1.86
C GLY A 11 6.39 15.07 3.24
N LEU A 12 6.92 13.96 3.75
CA LEU A 12 7.46 13.87 5.12
C LEU A 12 8.97 13.57 5.17
N GLY A 13 9.64 13.47 4.01
CA GLY A 13 11.08 13.21 3.89
C GLY A 13 11.93 14.45 3.62
N GLU A 14 11.36 15.65 3.68
CA GLU A 14 12.06 16.92 3.43
C GLU A 14 12.01 17.81 4.69
N GLU A 15 12.59 17.35 5.80
CA GLU A 15 12.98 18.25 6.89
C GLU A 15 14.49 18.07 7.12
N GLU A 16 15.24 18.97 6.46
CA GLU A 16 16.54 19.56 6.82
C GLU A 16 17.69 18.59 7.19
N GLU A 17 18.56 18.33 6.21
CA GLU A 17 19.96 17.94 6.43
C GLU A 17 20.68 19.11 7.14
N GLU A 18 20.71 19.12 8.47
CA GLU A 18 21.64 19.95 9.25
C GLU A 18 22.92 19.16 9.56
N GLU A 19 24.06 19.83 9.36
CA GLU A 19 25.40 19.25 9.28
C GLU A 19 25.85 18.51 10.55
N GLU A 20 26.47 17.34 10.35
CA GLU A 20 27.07 16.46 11.36
C GLU A 20 28.27 17.14 12.07
N ASP A 21 28.19 17.32 13.39
CA ASP A 21 29.37 17.46 14.26
C ASP A 21 29.59 16.11 14.99
N GLU A 22 30.77 15.51 14.78
CA GLU A 22 31.21 14.25 15.38
C GLU A 22 31.26 14.32 16.93
N ASP A 23 30.45 13.53 17.65
CA ASP A 23 30.75 13.12 19.03
C ASP A 23 30.36 11.66 19.34
N ASP A 24 31.27 10.97 20.00
CA ASP A 24 31.41 9.51 20.16
C ASP A 24 30.48 8.93 21.27
N GLY A 25 29.18 9.21 21.18
CA GLY A 25 28.15 8.73 22.12
C GLY A 25 26.93 8.02 21.49
N GLY A 26 26.96 7.79 20.17
CA GLY A 26 25.81 7.68 19.26
C GLY A 26 24.85 6.48 19.35
N GLY A 27 24.78 5.74 20.46
CA GLY A 27 23.79 4.68 20.61
C GLY A 27 22.44 5.17 21.16
N GLY A 28 22.45 6.15 22.06
CA GLY A 28 21.25 6.64 22.74
C GLY A 28 20.50 7.71 21.96
N GLU A 29 21.23 8.62 21.31
CA GLU A 29 20.65 9.76 20.60
C GLU A 29 19.95 9.31 19.30
N GLU A 30 20.56 8.41 18.51
CA GLU A 30 19.94 7.83 17.31
C GLU A 30 18.66 7.02 17.62
N GLU A 31 18.65 6.29 18.75
CA GLU A 31 17.47 5.52 19.20
C GLU A 31 16.35 6.46 19.65
N GLU A 32 16.67 7.55 20.35
CA GLU A 32 15.72 8.58 20.77
C GLU A 32 15.10 9.31 19.57
N GLU A 33 15.92 9.68 18.58
CA GLU A 33 15.45 10.32 17.34
C GLU A 33 14.52 9.40 16.53
N GLU A 34 14.83 8.10 16.41
CA GLU A 34 13.95 7.15 15.74
C GLU A 34 12.62 6.97 16.50
N GLU A 35 12.63 6.94 17.83
CA GLU A 35 11.40 6.88 18.63
C GLU A 35 10.54 8.13 18.45
N GLU A 36 11.15 9.32 18.40
CA GLU A 36 10.45 10.56 18.10
C GLU A 36 9.86 10.57 16.70
N GLU A 37 10.64 10.22 15.67
CA GLU A 37 10.20 10.11 14.28
C GLU A 37 9.00 9.15 14.16
N ARG A 38 9.14 7.97 14.76
CA ARG A 38 8.08 6.95 14.84
C ARG A 38 6.81 7.50 15.49
N GLY A 39 6.95 8.25 16.58
CA GLY A 39 5.85 8.89 17.29
C GLY A 39 5.15 9.95 16.44
N ARG A 40 5.92 10.83 15.79
CA ARG A 40 5.43 11.88 14.88
C ARG A 40 4.65 11.27 13.71
N LEU A 41 5.22 10.27 13.04
CA LEU A 41 4.58 9.56 11.94
C LEU A 41 3.31 8.85 12.38
N PHE A 42 3.34 8.13 13.51
CA PHE A 42 2.16 7.44 14.02
C PHE A 42 1.01 8.42 14.31
N ALA A 43 1.30 9.53 15.01
CA ALA A 43 0.30 10.54 15.33
C ALA A 43 -0.32 11.18 14.07
N HIS A 44 0.50 11.45 13.05
CA HIS A 44 0.02 11.93 11.76
C HIS A 44 -0.95 10.93 11.12
N TRP A 45 -0.54 9.67 10.99
CA TRP A 45 -1.37 8.63 10.38
C TRP A 45 -2.62 8.28 11.20
N GLU A 46 -2.57 8.40 12.52
CA GLU A 46 -3.73 8.26 13.40
C GLU A 46 -4.75 9.37 13.14
N ALA A 47 -4.29 10.62 13.00
CA ALA A 47 -5.14 11.74 12.64
C ALA A 47 -5.81 11.51 11.28
N VAL A 48 -5.06 11.06 10.27
CA VAL A 48 -5.57 10.74 8.93
C VAL A 48 -6.61 9.61 8.99
N ALA A 49 -6.32 8.51 9.69
CA ALA A 49 -7.23 7.37 9.85
C ALA A 49 -8.54 7.79 10.55
N SER A 50 -8.45 8.67 11.55
CA SER A 50 -9.62 9.17 12.28
C SER A 50 -10.62 9.91 11.38
N THR A 51 -10.14 10.64 10.36
CA THR A 51 -11.01 11.33 9.39
C THR A 51 -11.88 10.36 8.57
N HIS A 52 -11.42 9.11 8.43
CA HIS A 52 -12.11 8.02 7.74
C HIS A 52 -12.86 7.08 8.70
N ARG A 53 -12.95 7.45 9.99
CA ARG A 53 -13.52 6.61 11.05
C ARG A 53 -12.85 5.23 11.13
N VAL A 54 -11.54 5.19 10.93
CA VAL A 54 -10.70 4.00 11.09
C VAL A 54 -9.82 4.21 12.31
N SER A 55 -9.69 3.20 13.17
CA SER A 55 -8.72 3.22 14.27
C SER A 55 -7.39 2.64 13.79
N LEU A 56 -6.29 3.35 14.05
CA LEU A 56 -4.94 2.89 13.75
C LEU A 56 -4.36 2.13 14.96
N PRO A 57 -4.13 0.81 14.85
CA PRO A 57 -3.54 0.04 15.95
C PRO A 57 -2.08 0.45 16.23
N ARG A 58 -1.65 0.48 17.50
CA ARG A 58 -0.30 0.95 17.90
C ARG A 58 0.86 0.17 17.28
N ASP A 59 0.64 -1.11 16.99
CA ASP A 59 1.63 -1.97 16.34
C ASP A 59 1.89 -1.58 14.87
N MET A 60 1.10 -0.68 14.29
CA MET A 60 1.36 -0.08 12.97
C MET A 60 2.51 0.92 12.97
N ALA A 61 3.00 1.38 14.13
CA ALA A 61 4.10 2.35 14.20
C ALA A 61 5.37 1.84 13.50
N GLY A 62 5.69 0.54 13.63
CA GLY A 62 6.81 -0.10 12.93
C GLY A 62 6.65 -0.13 11.41
N PRO A 63 5.56 -0.74 10.90
CA PRO A 63 5.29 -0.76 9.47
C PRO A 63 5.20 0.64 8.83
N ILE A 64 4.62 1.64 9.52
CA ILE A 64 4.56 3.03 9.04
C ILE A 64 5.96 3.61 8.86
N LEU A 65 6.80 3.58 9.90
CA LEU A 65 8.17 4.08 9.83
C LEU A 65 8.96 3.40 8.70
N GLN A 66 8.85 2.07 8.63
CA GLN A 66 9.55 1.29 7.61
C GLN A 66 9.07 1.66 6.19
N MET A 67 7.77 1.86 5.98
CA MET A 67 7.25 2.31 4.68
C MET A 67 7.68 3.74 4.34
N SER A 68 7.72 4.66 5.31
CA SER A 68 8.19 6.03 5.11
C SER A 68 9.65 6.06 4.66
N ARG A 69 10.53 5.28 5.32
CA ARG A 69 11.95 5.16 4.94
C ARG A 69 12.18 4.59 3.53
N HIS A 70 11.22 3.82 3.02
CA HIS A 70 11.28 3.22 1.68
C HIS A 70 10.33 3.89 0.67
N SER A 71 9.82 5.09 0.96
CA SER A 71 8.79 5.77 0.17
C SER A 71 9.22 6.00 -1.29
N GLN A 72 10.51 6.29 -1.51
CA GLN A 72 11.08 6.58 -2.83
C GLN A 72 11.32 5.31 -3.68
N THR A 73 11.37 4.12 -3.07
CA THR A 73 11.68 2.85 -3.75
C THR A 73 10.42 2.05 -4.04
N ARG A 74 9.60 2.50 -5.00
CA ARG A 74 8.37 1.80 -5.42
C ARG A 74 8.55 1.16 -6.79
N GLN A 75 8.26 -0.14 -6.90
CA GLN A 75 8.28 -0.85 -8.18
C GLN A 75 6.91 -0.73 -8.88
N ALA A 76 6.88 -0.28 -10.13
CA ALA A 76 5.66 -0.33 -10.93
C ALA A 76 5.32 -1.79 -11.31
N VAL A 77 4.04 -2.16 -11.19
CA VAL A 77 3.55 -3.44 -11.71
C VAL A 77 3.74 -3.43 -13.24
N PRO A 78 4.37 -4.47 -13.83
CA PRO A 78 4.64 -4.49 -15.27
C PRO A 78 3.33 -4.55 -16.06
N TYR A 79 3.24 -3.75 -17.14
CA TYR A 79 2.16 -3.80 -18.10
C TYR A 79 2.65 -3.52 -19.52
N VAL A 80 1.84 -3.88 -20.51
CA VAL A 80 2.02 -3.52 -21.91
C VAL A 80 0.87 -2.61 -22.33
N THR A 81 1.19 -1.46 -22.89
CA THR A 81 0.18 -0.57 -23.51
C THR A 81 -0.28 -1.18 -24.83
N LEU A 82 -1.58 -1.41 -24.96
CA LEU A 82 -2.21 -1.99 -26.15
C LEU A 82 -2.68 -0.91 -27.12
N SER A 83 -3.33 0.13 -26.59
CA SER A 83 -3.82 1.28 -27.36
C SER A 83 -3.86 2.52 -26.46
N GLN A 84 -3.70 3.69 -27.06
CA GLN A 84 -3.80 4.98 -26.37
C GLN A 84 -4.51 5.95 -27.30
N GLN A 85 -5.53 6.64 -26.78
CA GLN A 85 -6.23 7.68 -27.52
C GLN A 85 -5.90 9.04 -26.91
N GLU A 86 -5.10 9.83 -27.63
CA GLU A 86 -4.81 11.22 -27.29
C GLU A 86 -5.89 12.14 -27.88
N LYS A 87 -6.36 13.11 -27.09
CA LYS A 87 -7.60 13.87 -27.34
C LYS A 87 -7.64 14.55 -28.72
N CYS A 88 -8.66 14.20 -29.50
CA CYS A 88 -9.47 15.18 -30.22
C CYS A 88 -10.86 15.15 -29.56
N GLU A 89 -11.07 16.02 -28.59
CA GLU A 89 -12.37 16.40 -27.99
C GLU A 89 -13.13 15.44 -27.05
N GLU A 90 -12.92 14.12 -27.04
CA GLU A 90 -13.56 13.22 -26.04
C GLU A 90 -12.55 12.30 -25.32
N ALA A 91 -12.72 12.16 -24.00
CA ALA A 91 -11.86 11.52 -22.99
C ALA A 91 -10.64 10.69 -23.48
N ALA A 92 -9.43 11.16 -23.15
CA ALA A 92 -8.22 10.36 -23.34
C ALA A 92 -8.29 9.10 -22.46
N PHE A 93 -7.92 7.96 -23.03
CA PHE A 93 -7.79 6.71 -22.29
C PHE A 93 -6.57 5.94 -22.78
N GLU A 94 -6.04 5.11 -21.89
CA GLU A 94 -5.00 4.15 -22.20
C GLU A 94 -5.51 2.75 -21.90
N GLU A 95 -5.29 1.84 -22.82
CA GLU A 95 -5.58 0.44 -22.66
C GLU A 95 -4.29 -0.31 -22.29
N ARG A 96 -4.30 -0.94 -21.12
CA ARG A 96 -3.16 -1.66 -20.56
C ARG A 96 -3.47 -3.14 -20.43
N ARG A 97 -2.45 -3.97 -20.65
CA ARG A 97 -2.46 -5.41 -20.34
C ARG A 97 -1.44 -5.70 -19.27
N TYR A 98 -1.91 -6.17 -18.12
CA TYR A 98 -1.09 -6.71 -17.05
C TYR A 98 -0.90 -8.22 -17.26
N PRO A 99 0.32 -8.75 -17.04
CA PRO A 99 0.56 -10.18 -17.12
C PRO A 99 -0.12 -10.93 -15.97
N ALA A 100 -0.18 -12.26 -16.07
CA ALA A 100 -0.54 -13.09 -14.92
C ALA A 100 0.51 -12.92 -13.81
N GLY A 101 0.10 -13.07 -12.57
CA GLY A 101 1.02 -13.02 -11.44
C GLY A 101 0.33 -13.25 -10.10
N LYS A 102 1.15 -13.41 -9.05
CA LYS A 102 0.70 -13.60 -7.68
C LYS A 102 0.48 -12.27 -6.98
N TRP A 103 -0.66 -12.15 -6.31
CA TRP A 103 -1.08 -10.99 -5.55
C TRP A 103 -1.44 -11.40 -4.13
N ALA A 104 -0.99 -10.65 -3.13
CA ALA A 104 -1.52 -10.76 -1.79
C ALA A 104 -2.85 -10.01 -1.72
N CYS A 105 -3.93 -10.70 -1.38
CA CYS A 105 -5.29 -10.19 -1.39
C CYS A 105 -5.91 -10.24 0.01
N VAL A 106 -6.65 -9.19 0.36
CA VAL A 106 -7.49 -9.14 1.56
C VAL A 106 -8.88 -8.69 1.14
N THR A 107 -9.90 -9.37 1.66
CA THR A 107 -11.30 -9.02 1.41
C THR A 107 -11.92 -8.48 2.69
N LYS A 108 -12.48 -7.27 2.65
CA LYS A 108 -13.21 -6.68 3.78
C LYS A 108 -14.50 -6.04 3.31
N GLY A 109 -15.54 -6.19 4.13
CA GLY A 109 -16.82 -5.51 3.95
C GLY A 109 -17.15 -4.68 5.17
N GLU A 110 -16.49 -3.53 5.33
CA GLU A 110 -16.82 -2.53 6.36
C GLU A 110 -18.05 -1.70 5.95
N PRO A 111 -18.66 -0.91 6.85
CA PRO A 111 -19.81 -0.07 6.51
C PRO A 111 -19.54 0.95 5.39
N MET A 112 -18.30 1.41 5.26
CA MET A 112 -17.87 2.36 4.22
C MET A 112 -16.71 1.77 3.41
N TYR A 113 -16.65 2.11 2.11
CA TYR A 113 -15.61 1.67 1.19
C TYR A 113 -14.20 2.04 1.70
N GLU A 114 -14.05 3.27 2.17
CA GLU A 114 -12.78 3.82 2.67
C GLU A 114 -12.28 3.04 3.89
N GLN A 115 -13.19 2.55 4.74
CA GLN A 115 -12.84 1.70 5.89
C GLN A 115 -12.37 0.32 5.41
N SER A 116 -13.07 -0.30 4.45
CA SER A 116 -12.68 -1.60 3.90
C SER A 116 -11.26 -1.56 3.32
N ILE A 117 -10.95 -0.56 2.51
CA ILE A 117 -9.63 -0.45 1.88
C ILE A 117 -8.54 -0.10 2.90
N SER A 118 -8.83 0.74 3.90
CA SER A 118 -7.85 1.12 4.93
C SER A 118 -7.50 -0.06 5.83
N VAL A 119 -8.50 -0.80 6.30
CA VAL A 119 -8.29 -2.01 7.13
C VAL A 119 -7.53 -3.07 6.35
N SER A 120 -7.89 -3.29 5.08
CA SER A 120 -7.22 -4.26 4.22
C SER A 120 -5.77 -3.86 3.94
N PHE A 121 -5.53 -2.57 3.66
CA PHE A 121 -4.18 -2.07 3.41
C PHE A 121 -3.29 -2.13 4.65
N MET A 122 -3.80 -1.86 5.86
CA MET A 122 -3.01 -2.05 7.10
C MET A 122 -2.55 -3.51 7.28
N LYS A 123 -3.37 -4.50 6.90
CA LYS A 123 -2.96 -5.91 6.92
C LYS A 123 -1.88 -6.20 5.88
N LEU A 124 -2.05 -5.70 4.65
CA LEU A 124 -1.04 -5.84 3.61
C LEU A 124 0.28 -5.13 3.98
N MET A 125 0.20 -3.96 4.60
CA MET A 125 1.36 -3.20 5.09
C MET A 125 2.19 -4.00 6.09
N ARG A 126 1.54 -4.67 7.06
CA ARG A 126 2.21 -5.60 7.98
C ARG A 126 2.91 -6.73 7.23
N TYR A 127 2.21 -7.38 6.31
CA TYR A 127 2.78 -8.46 5.49
C TYR A 127 3.99 -8.00 4.68
N ILE A 128 3.93 -6.80 4.09
CA ILE A 128 5.04 -6.18 3.38
C ILE A 128 6.19 -5.87 4.36
N CYS A 129 5.88 -5.40 5.57
CA CYS A 129 6.84 -5.02 6.61
C CYS A 129 7.14 -6.16 7.59
N LYS A 130 7.60 -7.30 7.07
CA LYS A 130 8.18 -8.43 7.83
C LYS A 130 7.19 -9.40 8.50
N GLU A 131 5.89 -9.16 8.52
CA GLU A 131 4.91 -10.16 9.02
C GLU A 131 4.60 -11.25 7.98
N ASN A 132 5.66 -11.92 7.54
CA ASN A 132 5.66 -12.96 6.53
C ASN A 132 6.72 -14.01 6.86
N SER A 133 6.65 -15.18 6.24
CA SER A 133 7.50 -16.33 6.60
C SER A 133 9.00 -16.12 6.45
N VAL A 134 9.46 -15.12 5.70
CA VAL A 134 10.88 -14.80 5.54
C VAL A 134 11.34 -13.66 6.44
N GLY A 135 10.42 -12.95 7.11
CA GLY A 135 10.74 -11.91 8.08
C GLY A 135 11.41 -10.66 7.50
N CYS A 136 11.30 -10.43 6.19
CA CYS A 136 11.93 -9.31 5.51
C CYS A 136 10.92 -8.32 4.94
N TYR A 137 11.41 -7.12 4.62
CA TYR A 137 10.66 -6.16 3.82
C TYR A 137 10.50 -6.69 2.41
N LEU A 138 9.27 -6.77 1.92
CA LEU A 138 9.02 -7.30 0.58
C LEU A 138 9.24 -6.28 -0.53
N GLY A 139 9.40 -4.99 -0.22
CA GLY A 139 9.32 -3.90 -1.22
C GLY A 139 7.90 -3.40 -1.39
N MET A 140 7.72 -2.19 -1.92
CA MET A 140 6.39 -1.67 -2.28
C MET A 140 6.19 -1.72 -3.80
N THR A 141 4.98 -2.10 -4.23
CA THR A 141 4.58 -2.10 -5.64
C THR A 141 3.38 -1.19 -5.85
N VAL A 142 3.32 -0.57 -7.02
CA VAL A 142 2.24 0.33 -7.41
C VAL A 142 1.67 -0.04 -8.79
N PRO A 143 0.34 0.01 -8.96
CA PRO A 143 -0.68 0.40 -7.98
C PRO A 143 -1.08 -0.75 -7.03
N VAL A 144 -1.62 -0.38 -5.87
CA VAL A 144 -2.49 -1.27 -5.08
C VAL A 144 -3.87 -1.26 -5.72
N LEU A 145 -4.43 -2.44 -5.99
CA LEU A 145 -5.74 -2.57 -6.62
C LEU A 145 -6.83 -2.69 -5.58
N ASN A 146 -7.97 -2.04 -5.84
CA ASN A 146 -9.22 -2.28 -5.12
C ASN A 146 -10.25 -2.77 -6.13
N GLU A 147 -10.77 -3.96 -5.89
CA GLU A 147 -11.77 -4.60 -6.74
C GLU A 147 -13.11 -4.59 -6.00
N ILE A 148 -14.12 -4.04 -6.68
CA ILE A 148 -15.49 -3.95 -6.21
C ILE A 148 -16.36 -4.78 -7.14
N HIS A 149 -17.30 -5.53 -6.55
CA HIS A 149 -18.26 -6.32 -7.29
C HIS A 149 -19.65 -5.69 -7.24
N LEU A 150 -20.49 -6.02 -8.21
CA LEU A 150 -21.91 -5.72 -8.17
C LEU A 150 -22.65 -6.95 -7.65
N THR A 151 -23.79 -6.72 -6.99
CA THR A 151 -24.67 -7.82 -6.57
C THR A 151 -25.09 -8.66 -7.77
N LYS A 152 -25.62 -9.86 -7.52
CA LYS A 152 -26.08 -10.76 -8.59
C LYS A 152 -27.08 -10.11 -9.54
N GLU A 153 -27.88 -9.15 -9.05
CA GLU A 153 -28.85 -8.39 -9.83
C GLU A 153 -28.19 -7.26 -10.66
N GLY A 154 -26.92 -6.93 -10.40
CA GLY A 154 -26.15 -5.91 -11.10
C GLY A 154 -26.55 -4.47 -10.75
N THR A 155 -27.34 -4.27 -9.70
CA THR A 155 -27.94 -2.96 -9.38
C THR A 155 -27.29 -2.23 -8.22
N GLN A 156 -26.57 -2.95 -7.35
CA GLN A 156 -25.92 -2.40 -6.16
C GLN A 156 -24.47 -2.89 -6.10
N LEU A 157 -23.60 -2.13 -5.43
CA LEU A 157 -22.26 -2.58 -5.10
C LEU A 157 -22.34 -3.60 -3.97
N GLU A 158 -21.60 -4.70 -4.10
CA GLU A 158 -21.34 -5.57 -2.98
C GLU A 158 -20.55 -4.81 -1.92
N ARG A 159 -20.81 -5.15 -0.65
CA ARG A 159 -20.12 -4.50 0.47
C ARG A 159 -18.66 -4.90 0.55
N GLU A 160 -18.35 -6.13 0.11
CA GLU A 160 -16.99 -6.66 0.11
C GLU A 160 -16.15 -5.98 -0.97
N VAL A 161 -14.96 -5.56 -0.55
CA VAL A 161 -13.94 -4.97 -1.41
C VAL A 161 -12.70 -5.84 -1.26
N VAL A 162 -12.10 -6.23 -2.40
CA VAL A 162 -10.82 -6.92 -2.41
C VAL A 162 -9.72 -5.90 -2.63
N THR A 163 -8.84 -5.73 -1.65
CA THR A 163 -7.61 -4.96 -1.80
C THR A 163 -6.47 -5.91 -2.13
N ALA A 164 -5.71 -5.61 -3.18
CA ALA A 164 -4.67 -6.50 -3.70
C ALA A 164 -3.34 -5.77 -3.94
N TYR A 165 -2.29 -6.38 -3.42
CA TYR A 165 -0.89 -5.97 -3.55
C TYR A 165 -0.14 -6.94 -4.47
N TYR A 166 0.53 -6.43 -5.50
CA TYR A 166 1.32 -7.26 -6.41
C TYR A 166 2.64 -7.64 -5.73
N LEU A 167 2.98 -8.93 -5.72
CA LEU A 167 4.27 -9.34 -5.18
C LEU A 167 5.41 -8.90 -6.11
N PRO A 168 6.51 -8.35 -5.60
CA PRO A 168 7.68 -8.00 -6.40
C PRO A 168 8.24 -9.20 -7.15
N GLY A 169 8.97 -8.92 -8.23
CA GLY A 169 9.43 -9.94 -9.17
C GLY A 169 10.20 -11.08 -8.49
N GLU A 170 10.99 -10.78 -7.46
CA GLU A 170 11.75 -11.77 -6.69
C GLU A 170 10.85 -12.76 -5.90
N PHE A 171 9.64 -12.35 -5.52
CA PHE A 171 8.69 -13.16 -4.76
C PHE A 171 7.59 -13.79 -5.62
N GLN A 172 7.55 -13.52 -6.93
CA GLN A 172 6.53 -14.07 -7.83
C GLN A 172 6.56 -15.61 -7.91
N GLN A 173 7.75 -16.23 -7.83
CA GLN A 173 7.86 -17.69 -7.89
C GLN A 173 7.53 -18.35 -6.56
N ASN A 174 8.20 -17.90 -5.49
CA ASN A 174 8.05 -18.42 -4.13
C ASN A 174 7.55 -17.31 -3.20
N PRO A 175 6.23 -17.07 -3.14
CA PRO A 175 5.67 -16.00 -2.33
C PRO A 175 5.86 -16.30 -0.83
N PRO A 176 6.36 -15.35 -0.02
CA PRO A 176 6.40 -15.50 1.43
C PRO A 176 5.00 -15.75 2.00
N VAL A 177 4.88 -16.72 2.91
CA VAL A 177 3.59 -17.06 3.51
C VAL A 177 3.19 -15.95 4.48
N PRO A 178 1.98 -15.38 4.35
CA PRO A 178 1.49 -14.38 5.31
C PRO A 178 1.31 -14.98 6.71
N MET A 179 1.61 -14.21 7.75
CA MET A 179 1.29 -14.60 9.13
C MET A 179 -0.18 -14.34 9.48
N ASP A 180 -0.80 -13.35 8.84
CA ASP A 180 -2.23 -13.06 8.97
C ASP A 180 -3.04 -14.01 8.07
N PRO A 181 -3.93 -14.85 8.64
CA PRO A 181 -4.72 -15.82 7.87
C PRO A 181 -5.76 -15.17 6.96
N GLU A 182 -6.05 -13.87 7.10
CA GLU A 182 -6.94 -13.14 6.20
C GLU A 182 -6.26 -12.73 4.89
N ILE A 183 -4.93 -12.81 4.81
CA ILE A 183 -4.16 -12.49 3.62
C ILE A 183 -4.00 -13.77 2.79
N HIS A 184 -4.48 -13.72 1.55
CA HIS A 184 -4.45 -14.85 0.64
C HIS A 184 -3.54 -14.52 -0.55
N ILE A 185 -2.58 -15.39 -0.85
CA ILE A 185 -1.79 -15.28 -2.07
C ILE A 185 -2.57 -15.92 -3.21
N THR A 186 -3.00 -15.10 -4.17
CA THR A 186 -3.81 -15.52 -5.30
C THR A 186 -3.05 -15.30 -6.60
N GLU A 187 -2.96 -16.33 -7.43
CA GLU A 187 -2.50 -16.19 -8.81
C GLU A 187 -3.64 -15.66 -9.66
N ARG A 188 -3.47 -14.43 -10.17
CA ARG A 188 -4.44 -13.77 -11.04
C ARG A 188 -4.05 -14.00 -12.50
N ALA A 189 -5.05 -14.30 -13.33
CA ALA A 189 -4.89 -14.35 -14.78
C ALA A 189 -4.53 -12.96 -15.34
N PRO A 190 -4.05 -12.85 -16.59
CA PRO A 190 -3.75 -11.55 -17.19
C PRO A 190 -4.98 -10.63 -17.19
N LEU A 191 -4.80 -9.38 -16.74
CA LEU A 191 -5.86 -8.37 -16.76
C LEU A 191 -5.69 -7.43 -17.95
N ARG A 192 -6.77 -7.16 -18.67
CA ARG A 192 -6.87 -6.07 -19.64
C ARG A 192 -7.75 -4.98 -19.05
N VAL A 193 -7.22 -3.77 -18.93
CA VAL A 193 -7.91 -2.65 -18.29
C VAL A 193 -7.85 -1.41 -19.17
N ILE A 194 -8.89 -0.59 -19.08
CA ILE A 194 -8.91 0.76 -19.64
C ILE A 194 -8.73 1.73 -18.47
N THR A 195 -7.69 2.55 -18.52
CA THR A 195 -7.40 3.59 -17.53
C THR A 195 -7.64 4.96 -18.14
N ARG A 196 -8.00 5.93 -17.29
CA ARG A 196 -8.36 7.31 -17.61
C ARG A 196 -7.80 8.24 -16.56
#